data_AF-A0A2I0FJR7-F1
#
_entry.id   AF-A0A2I0FJR7-F1
#
_cell.length_a   1.000
_cell.length_b   1.000
_cell.length_c   1.000
_cell.angle_alpha   90.00
_cell.angle_beta   90.00
_cell.angle_gamma   90.00
#
_symmetry.space_group_name_H-M   'P 1'
#
loop_
_entity.id
_entity.type
_entity.pdbx_description
1 polymer ?
#
loop_
_entity_poly.entity_id
_entity_poly.type
_entity_poly.pdbx_seq_one_letter_code
_entity_poly.pdbx_strand_id
1 'polypeptide(L)'
;MFGDLNELMEARAIKDKRSVSWNTICETENLSEKFIRDNEAQVNWYLVSGHQQLSEGFIREFSGRLYWDEVIRTQKVSEAFIEEFAEAEKWSADTEKLSKRQAKTRENEASPFNLKQYWEIVSRKKEMLNAKGLSPAFIERHSEKLSWPSLSVCQHLPMSLIDRHPERVDWTAVTRHQVLSELFIEKYRTKVEWETITFHQRLSERFINRHHAKMSFISAEEKRSEAFIYTHLDKMDAASVIEHQDFRTIRSYVPMDVYVLSKNGRKKYILKFKSHDRSELLDYCKVDEEELLEILQEYGLEEVIEKDFPELLVGEGSLY
;
A
#
# COMPACT_ATOMS: atom_id res chain seq x y z
N MET A 1 -22.33 15.69 16.21
CA MET A 1 -22.17 14.67 17.27
C MET A 1 -23.33 14.86 18.22
N PHE A 2 -24.13 13.84 18.45
CA PHE A 2 -25.34 13.97 19.28
C PHE A 2 -24.97 13.94 20.77
N GLY A 3 -25.45 14.95 21.50
CA GLY A 3 -25.20 15.16 22.93
C GLY A 3 -26.17 14.41 23.84
N ASP A 4 -27.41 14.25 23.39
CA ASP A 4 -28.47 13.57 24.13
C ASP A 4 -29.52 12.90 23.20
N LEU A 5 -30.40 12.11 23.81
CA LEU A 5 -31.39 11.31 23.08
C LEU A 5 -32.48 12.14 22.42
N ASN A 6 -32.89 13.26 23.01
CA ASN A 6 -33.97 14.08 22.46
C ASN A 6 -33.49 14.76 21.18
N GLU A 7 -32.27 15.31 21.19
CA GLU A 7 -31.62 15.90 20.02
C GLU A 7 -31.57 14.90 18.84
N LEU A 8 -31.15 13.65 19.10
CA LEU A 8 -31.08 12.61 18.08
C LEU A 8 -32.47 12.24 17.56
N MET A 9 -33.45 12.08 18.46
CA MET A 9 -34.82 11.71 18.09
C MET A 9 -35.48 12.78 17.20
N GLU A 10 -35.28 14.06 17.53
CA GLU A 10 -35.75 15.19 16.71
C GLU A 10 -35.09 15.17 15.33
N ALA A 11 -33.76 15.01 15.27
CA ALA A 11 -33.00 14.98 14.01
C ALA A 11 -33.31 13.77 13.12
N ARG A 12 -33.89 12.70 13.66
CA ARG A 12 -34.27 11.48 12.94
C ARG A 12 -35.79 11.27 12.86
N ALA A 13 -36.57 12.27 13.26
CA ALA A 13 -38.04 12.22 13.30
C ALA A 13 -38.60 10.99 14.04
N ILE A 14 -37.92 10.55 15.09
CA ILE A 14 -38.33 9.42 15.94
C ILE A 14 -39.33 9.93 16.97
N LYS A 15 -40.58 9.47 16.87
CA LYS A 15 -41.68 9.96 17.71
C LYS A 15 -41.76 9.31 19.09
N ASP A 16 -41.19 8.12 19.27
CA ASP A 16 -41.26 7.35 20.53
C ASP A 16 -39.87 6.80 20.89
N LYS A 17 -39.49 6.91 22.17
CA LYS A 17 -38.24 6.32 22.69
C LYS A 17 -38.20 4.80 22.48
N ARG A 18 -39.36 4.14 22.44
CA ARG A 18 -39.45 2.69 22.21
C ARG A 18 -39.12 2.28 20.77
N SER A 19 -39.23 3.19 19.80
CA SER A 19 -38.88 2.90 18.40
C SER A 19 -37.42 3.20 18.06
N VAL A 20 -36.61 3.62 19.05
CA VAL A 20 -35.17 3.86 18.86
C VAL A 20 -34.45 2.53 18.58
N SER A 21 -33.88 2.42 17.38
CA SER A 21 -33.01 1.29 17.02
C SER A 21 -31.61 1.50 17.58
N TRP A 22 -31.36 1.01 18.79
CA TRP A 22 -30.07 1.15 19.49
C TRP A 22 -28.88 0.60 18.71
N ASN A 23 -29.06 -0.47 17.93
CA ASN A 23 -27.97 -1.00 17.11
C ASN A 23 -27.63 -0.02 15.99
N THR A 24 -28.65 0.40 15.22
CA THR A 24 -28.45 1.32 14.09
C THR A 24 -27.76 2.60 14.56
N ILE A 25 -28.25 3.24 15.63
CA ILE A 25 -27.65 4.49 16.08
C ILE A 25 -26.23 4.32 16.60
N CYS A 26 -25.89 3.21 17.27
CA CYS A 26 -24.52 2.96 17.75
C CYS A 26 -23.53 2.69 16.62
N GLU A 27 -24.02 2.24 15.46
CA GLU A 27 -23.21 1.92 14.29
C GLU A 27 -23.05 3.11 13.34
N THR A 28 -24.14 3.85 13.10
CA THR A 28 -24.18 4.84 12.01
C THR A 28 -24.08 6.28 12.47
N GLU A 29 -24.47 6.58 13.71
CA GLU A 29 -24.49 7.96 14.21
C GLU A 29 -23.19 8.31 14.93
N ASN A 30 -22.85 9.60 14.94
CA ASN A 30 -21.72 10.10 15.72
C ASN A 30 -22.22 10.50 17.12
N LEU A 31 -22.09 9.59 18.09
CA LEU A 31 -22.59 9.74 19.46
C LEU A 31 -21.49 10.33 20.36
N SER A 32 -21.85 11.32 21.18
CA SER A 32 -20.92 11.84 22.20
C SER A 32 -20.74 10.83 23.34
N GLU A 33 -19.60 10.90 24.03
CA GLU A 33 -19.37 10.12 25.25
C GLU A 33 -20.41 10.40 26.34
N LYS A 34 -20.91 11.65 26.40
CA LYS A 34 -22.01 12.01 27.30
C LYS A 34 -23.29 11.24 26.96
N PHE A 35 -23.67 11.23 25.68
CA PHE A 35 -24.82 10.45 25.21
C PHE A 35 -24.68 8.97 25.60
N ILE A 36 -23.51 8.38 25.36
CA ILE A 36 -23.27 6.96 25.64
C ILE A 36 -23.39 6.70 27.15
N ARG A 37 -22.82 7.57 27.99
CA ARG A 37 -22.91 7.50 29.45
C ARG A 37 -24.36 7.58 29.93
N ASP A 38 -25.11 8.55 29.43
CA ASP A 38 -26.52 8.79 29.81
C ASP A 38 -27.45 7.64 29.38
N ASN A 39 -27.02 6.79 28.44
CA ASN A 39 -27.78 5.67 27.89
C ASN A 39 -27.06 4.31 28.02
N GLU A 40 -26.20 4.15 29.03
CA GLU A 40 -25.30 2.99 29.17
C GLU A 40 -26.00 1.62 29.18
N ALA A 41 -27.26 1.57 29.63
CA ALA A 41 -28.04 0.34 29.73
C ALA A 41 -28.68 -0.07 28.39
N GLN A 42 -28.80 0.86 27.43
CA GLN A 42 -29.48 0.63 26.16
C GLN A 42 -28.52 0.52 24.98
N VAL A 43 -27.38 1.21 25.03
CA VAL A 43 -26.38 1.17 23.97
C VAL A 43 -25.83 -0.24 23.76
N ASN A 44 -25.48 -0.53 22.51
CA ASN A 44 -24.77 -1.74 22.15
C ASN A 44 -23.26 -1.48 22.27
N TRP A 45 -22.65 -1.96 23.35
CA TRP A 45 -21.23 -1.73 23.65
C TRP A 45 -20.27 -2.31 22.61
N TYR A 46 -20.66 -3.37 21.89
CA TYR A 46 -19.87 -3.92 20.78
C TYR A 46 -19.77 -2.90 19.65
N LEU A 47 -20.92 -2.38 19.21
CA LEU A 47 -20.98 -1.37 18.15
C LEU A 47 -20.33 -0.05 18.60
N VAL A 48 -20.52 0.35 19.86
CA VAL A 48 -19.83 1.53 20.42
C VAL A 48 -18.30 1.37 20.33
N SER A 49 -17.77 0.19 20.65
CA SER A 49 -16.31 -0.07 20.64
C SER A 49 -15.71 0.03 19.23
N GLY A 50 -16.44 -0.44 18.21
CA GLY A 50 -15.97 -0.48 16.83
C GLY A 50 -16.24 0.79 16.01
N HIS A 51 -17.33 1.50 16.30
CA HIS A 51 -17.84 2.55 15.40
C HIS A 51 -17.77 3.97 15.97
N GLN A 52 -17.64 4.12 17.30
CA GLN A 52 -17.57 5.44 17.94
C GLN A 52 -16.13 5.86 18.19
N GLN A 53 -15.88 7.16 18.28
CA GLN A 53 -14.57 7.71 18.67
C GLN A 53 -14.56 7.94 20.17
N LEU A 54 -13.77 7.14 20.89
CA LEU A 54 -13.71 7.13 22.35
C LEU A 54 -12.36 7.66 22.82
N SER A 55 -12.38 8.58 23.78
CA SER A 55 -11.20 9.05 24.47
C SER A 55 -10.65 7.98 25.40
N GLU A 56 -9.34 8.04 25.68
CA GLU A 56 -8.73 7.13 26.65
C GLU A 56 -9.36 7.25 28.05
N GLY A 57 -9.85 8.44 28.43
CA GLY A 57 -10.54 8.64 29.71
C GLY A 57 -11.84 7.84 29.78
N PHE A 58 -12.63 7.89 28.72
CA PHE A 58 -13.86 7.12 28.61
C PHE A 58 -13.59 5.61 28.54
N ILE A 59 -12.56 5.19 27.80
CA ILE A 59 -12.18 3.78 27.71
C ILE A 59 -11.75 3.25 29.09
N ARG A 60 -11.03 4.04 29.90
CA ARG A 60 -10.70 3.66 31.29
C ARG A 60 -11.94 3.51 32.16
N GLU A 61 -12.88 4.45 32.05
CA GLU A 61 -14.16 4.45 32.80
C GLU A 61 -15.01 3.21 32.47
N PHE A 62 -15.08 2.83 31.19
CA PHE A 62 -15.96 1.78 30.68
C PHE A 62 -15.23 0.51 30.20
N SER A 63 -14.00 0.31 30.65
CA SER A 63 -13.12 -0.83 30.29
C SER A 63 -13.82 -2.18 30.43
N GLY A 64 -14.62 -2.35 31.48
CA GLY A 64 -15.36 -3.57 31.76
C GLY A 64 -16.58 -3.81 30.86
N ARG A 65 -16.99 -2.85 30.04
CA ARG A 65 -18.12 -2.98 29.10
C ARG A 65 -17.70 -3.04 27.63
N LEU A 66 -16.51 -2.54 27.30
CA LEU A 66 -16.01 -2.42 25.93
C LEU A 66 -15.46 -3.75 25.39
N TYR A 67 -15.39 -3.83 24.06
CA TYR A 67 -14.85 -4.95 23.31
C TYR A 67 -13.48 -4.58 22.80
N TRP A 68 -12.47 -5.11 23.46
CA TRP A 68 -11.13 -4.59 23.34
C TRP A 68 -10.45 -4.88 21.99
N ASP A 69 -10.76 -5.99 21.35
CA ASP A 69 -10.29 -6.26 19.98
C ASP A 69 -10.74 -5.17 19.01
N GLU A 70 -11.95 -4.64 19.22
CA GLU A 70 -12.47 -3.49 18.49
C GLU A 70 -11.78 -2.20 18.95
N VAL A 71 -11.72 -1.94 20.26
CA VAL A 71 -11.07 -0.73 20.81
C VAL A 71 -9.65 -0.56 20.28
N ILE A 72 -8.80 -1.59 20.36
CA ILE A 72 -7.41 -1.49 19.95
C ILE A 72 -7.27 -1.37 18.44
N ARG A 73 -8.21 -1.91 17.67
CA ARG A 73 -8.22 -1.79 16.21
C ARG A 73 -8.64 -0.41 15.74
N THR A 74 -9.66 0.18 16.36
CA THR A 74 -10.36 1.36 15.82
C THR A 74 -9.98 2.66 16.52
N GLN A 75 -9.61 2.62 17.81
CA GLN A 75 -9.37 3.84 18.59
C GLN A 75 -7.94 4.37 18.40
N LYS A 76 -7.81 5.69 18.38
CA LYS A 76 -6.51 6.38 18.41
C LYS A 76 -6.07 6.54 19.86
N VAL A 77 -5.12 5.71 20.27
CA VAL A 77 -4.60 5.67 21.65
C VAL A 77 -3.12 6.03 21.68
N SER A 78 -2.63 6.46 22.83
CA SER A 78 -1.22 6.71 23.09
C SER A 78 -0.45 5.41 23.35
N GLU A 79 0.87 5.49 23.23
CA GLU A 79 1.76 4.38 23.58
C GLU A 79 1.68 4.04 25.08
N ALA A 80 1.53 5.04 25.95
CA ALA A 80 1.36 4.85 27.39
C ALA A 80 0.07 4.09 27.70
N PHE A 81 -1.01 4.39 26.97
CA PHE A 81 -2.27 3.64 27.08
C PHE A 81 -2.10 2.18 26.63
N ILE A 82 -1.36 1.94 25.55
CA ILE A 82 -1.05 0.56 25.12
C ILE A 82 -0.27 -0.19 26.20
N GLU A 83 0.71 0.44 26.82
CA GLU A 83 1.45 -0.18 27.94
C GLU A 83 0.54 -0.47 29.14
N GLU A 84 -0.32 0.48 29.49
CA GLU A 84 -1.28 0.35 30.60
C GLU A 84 -2.25 -0.83 30.42
N PHE A 85 -2.70 -1.07 29.18
CA PHE A 85 -3.72 -2.08 28.84
C PHE A 85 -3.15 -3.38 28.25
N ALA A 86 -1.84 -3.60 28.34
CA ALA A 86 -1.19 -4.83 27.88
C ALA A 86 -1.35 -6.04 28.85
N GLU A 87 -2.21 -5.93 29.87
CA GLU A 87 -2.40 -6.95 30.91
C GLU A 87 -3.85 -7.43 30.98
N ALA A 88 -4.04 -8.74 31.14
CA ALA A 88 -5.37 -9.37 31.15
C ALA A 88 -6.31 -8.81 32.22
N GLU A 89 -5.76 -8.41 33.37
CA GLU A 89 -6.53 -7.90 34.51
C GLU A 89 -7.28 -6.60 34.17
N LYS A 90 -6.81 -5.84 33.17
CA LYS A 90 -7.46 -4.61 32.70
C LYS A 90 -8.72 -4.87 31.86
N TRP A 91 -8.96 -6.13 31.49
CA TRP A 91 -9.97 -6.55 30.53
C TRP A 91 -11.15 -7.27 31.22
N SER A 92 -11.22 -7.20 32.55
CA SER A 92 -12.26 -7.85 33.34
C SER A 92 -13.64 -7.30 33.03
N ALA A 93 -14.58 -8.20 32.74
CA ALA A 93 -15.95 -7.88 32.44
C ALA A 93 -16.74 -7.42 33.68
N ASP A 94 -17.42 -6.27 33.58
CA ASP A 94 -18.41 -5.83 34.58
C ASP A 94 -19.77 -6.52 34.34
N THR A 95 -19.79 -7.86 34.40
CA THR A 95 -20.97 -8.68 34.02
C THR A 95 -22.21 -8.36 34.84
N GLU A 96 -22.05 -7.97 36.10
CA GLU A 96 -23.15 -7.60 37.00
C GLU A 96 -23.88 -6.31 36.60
N LYS A 97 -23.22 -5.44 35.84
CA LYS A 97 -23.77 -4.15 35.41
C LYS A 97 -24.43 -4.21 34.02
N LEU A 98 -24.39 -5.36 33.35
CA LEU A 98 -24.93 -5.52 32.00
C LEU A 98 -26.43 -5.84 32.02
N SER A 99 -27.18 -5.24 31.10
CA SER A 99 -28.55 -5.68 30.84
C SER A 99 -28.56 -7.07 30.23
N LYS A 100 -29.70 -7.79 30.31
CA LYS A 100 -29.85 -9.13 29.71
C LYS A 100 -29.45 -9.18 28.22
N ARG A 101 -29.78 -8.11 27.48
CA ARG A 101 -29.40 -8.00 26.06
C ARG A 101 -27.89 -7.86 25.90
N GLN A 102 -27.26 -7.00 26.69
CA GLN A 102 -25.81 -6.77 26.64
C GLN A 102 -25.03 -8.02 27.05
N ALA A 103 -25.48 -8.73 28.09
CA ALA A 103 -24.90 -10.01 28.49
C ALA A 103 -24.93 -11.04 27.34
N LYS A 104 -26.07 -11.15 26.65
CA LYS A 104 -26.19 -12.03 25.47
C LYS A 104 -25.29 -11.60 24.30
N THR A 105 -25.23 -10.31 24.00
CA THR A 105 -24.28 -9.81 22.98
C THR A 105 -22.84 -10.11 23.37
N ARG A 106 -22.51 -10.06 24.66
CA ARG A 106 -21.17 -10.40 25.14
C ARG A 106 -20.84 -11.87 24.98
N GLU A 107 -21.75 -12.76 25.32
CA GLU A 107 -21.58 -14.21 25.11
C GLU A 107 -21.30 -14.54 23.64
N ASN A 108 -21.93 -13.83 22.71
CA ASN A 108 -21.77 -14.06 21.29
C ASN A 108 -20.51 -13.42 20.68
N GLU A 109 -20.19 -12.19 21.08
CA GLU A 109 -19.20 -11.35 20.37
C GLU A 109 -17.87 -11.21 21.14
N ALA A 110 -17.84 -11.47 22.45
CA ALA A 110 -16.64 -11.22 23.23
C ALA A 110 -15.60 -12.31 23.01
N SER A 111 -14.37 -11.89 22.74
CA SER A 111 -13.20 -12.77 22.72
C SER A 111 -12.43 -12.65 24.03
N PRO A 112 -11.87 -13.76 24.56
CA PRO A 112 -10.99 -13.69 25.72
C PRO A 112 -9.72 -12.90 25.36
N PHE A 113 -9.15 -12.20 26.33
CA PHE A 113 -7.88 -11.49 26.13
C PHE A 113 -6.80 -12.48 25.66
N ASN A 114 -6.17 -12.13 24.54
CA ASN A 114 -5.02 -12.85 24.01
C ASN A 114 -3.86 -11.88 23.85
N LEU A 115 -2.83 -12.03 24.69
CA LEU A 115 -1.68 -11.14 24.71
C LEU A 115 -0.96 -11.08 23.36
N LYS A 116 -0.84 -12.23 22.66
CA LYS A 116 -0.18 -12.27 21.34
C LYS A 116 -0.99 -11.52 20.29
N GLN A 117 -2.31 -11.74 20.25
CA GLN A 117 -3.22 -11.04 19.35
C GLN A 117 -3.24 -9.54 19.63
N TYR A 118 -3.21 -9.14 20.90
CA TYR A 118 -3.11 -7.75 21.31
C TYR A 118 -1.89 -7.06 20.67
N TRP A 119 -0.70 -7.61 20.86
CA TRP A 119 0.52 -7.04 20.30
C TRP A 119 0.58 -7.14 18.77
N GLU A 120 -0.04 -8.15 18.17
CA GLU A 120 -0.22 -8.25 16.71
C GLU A 120 -1.06 -7.08 16.17
N ILE A 121 -2.19 -6.76 16.81
CA ILE A 121 -3.05 -5.63 16.42
C ILE A 121 -2.29 -4.32 16.64
N VAL A 122 -1.62 -4.15 17.78
CA VAL A 122 -0.78 -2.97 18.08
C VAL A 122 0.27 -2.75 17.00
N SER A 123 0.93 -3.80 16.53
CA SER A 123 1.96 -3.73 15.48
C SER A 123 1.44 -3.16 14.17
N ARG A 124 0.13 -3.30 13.90
CA ARG A 124 -0.54 -2.82 12.69
C ARG A 124 -1.13 -1.40 12.83
N LYS A 125 -1.03 -0.76 14.00
CA LYS A 125 -1.62 0.58 14.24
C LYS A 125 -0.89 1.66 13.44
N LYS A 126 -1.50 2.10 12.35
CA LYS A 126 -0.98 3.19 11.49
C LYS A 126 -1.23 4.59 12.08
N GLU A 127 -2.23 4.71 12.95
CA GLU A 127 -2.61 5.95 13.59
C GLU A 127 -2.63 5.77 15.12
N MET A 128 -1.96 6.70 15.80
CA MET A 128 -1.93 6.83 17.24
C MET A 128 -2.60 8.15 17.62
N LEU A 129 -2.86 8.37 18.91
CA LEU A 129 -3.51 9.59 19.39
C LEU A 129 -2.83 10.87 18.90
N ASN A 130 -1.49 10.91 18.94
CA ASN A 130 -0.69 12.09 18.60
C ASN A 130 0.42 11.80 17.56
N ALA A 131 0.34 10.67 16.85
CA ALA A 131 1.39 10.25 15.92
C ALA A 131 0.88 9.38 14.76
N LYS A 132 1.66 9.34 13.67
CA LYS A 132 1.41 8.48 12.51
C LYS A 132 2.14 7.13 12.67
N GLY A 133 1.70 6.36 13.65
CA GLY A 133 2.25 5.04 13.97
C GLY A 133 3.08 5.01 15.26
N LEU A 134 3.68 3.85 15.52
CA LEU A 134 4.51 3.60 16.70
C LEU A 134 5.88 4.29 16.56
N SER A 135 6.37 4.85 17.66
CA SER A 135 7.70 5.44 17.69
C SER A 135 8.79 4.37 17.63
N PRO A 136 9.96 4.67 17.04
CA PRO A 136 11.09 3.73 17.05
C PRO A 136 11.53 3.32 18.45
N ALA A 137 11.42 4.23 19.44
CA ALA A 137 11.76 3.95 20.83
C ALA A 137 10.79 2.95 21.48
N PHE A 138 9.49 3.06 21.16
CA PHE A 138 8.48 2.11 21.60
C PHE A 138 8.69 0.74 20.97
N ILE A 139 8.95 0.70 19.66
CA ILE A 139 9.24 -0.57 18.95
C ILE A 139 10.46 -1.26 19.55
N GLU A 140 11.50 -0.50 19.87
CA GLU A 140 12.71 -1.05 20.51
C GLU A 140 12.41 -1.63 21.90
N ARG A 141 11.65 -0.90 22.72
CA ARG A 141 11.32 -1.30 24.09
C ARG A 141 10.50 -2.59 24.13
N HIS A 142 9.61 -2.77 23.15
CA HIS A 142 8.69 -3.91 23.07
C HIS A 142 9.02 -4.84 21.91
N SER A 143 10.29 -4.91 21.51
CA SER A 143 10.76 -5.69 20.36
C SER A 143 10.35 -7.16 20.42
N GLU A 144 10.35 -7.76 21.62
CA GLU A 144 9.96 -9.16 21.86
C GLU A 144 8.47 -9.43 21.81
N LYS A 145 7.64 -8.41 21.93
CA LYS A 145 6.18 -8.54 21.96
C LYS A 145 5.56 -8.25 20.59
N LEU A 146 6.11 -7.25 19.91
CA LEU A 146 5.60 -6.79 18.61
C LEU A 146 5.88 -7.80 17.49
N SER A 147 4.96 -7.83 16.53
CA SER A 147 5.03 -8.66 15.34
C SER A 147 5.80 -7.95 14.24
N TRP A 148 7.05 -8.35 14.06
CA TRP A 148 7.95 -7.75 13.08
C TRP A 148 7.49 -7.86 11.62
N PRO A 149 6.85 -8.94 11.16
CA PRO A 149 6.22 -8.97 9.84
C PRO A 149 5.17 -7.87 9.68
N SER A 150 4.29 -7.72 10.68
CA SER A 150 3.28 -6.65 10.69
C SER A 150 3.90 -5.25 10.76
N LEU A 151 4.94 -5.05 11.58
CA LEU A 151 5.67 -3.78 11.65
C LEU A 151 6.29 -3.43 10.29
N SER A 152 6.90 -4.40 9.62
CA SER A 152 7.61 -4.19 8.34
C SER A 152 6.67 -3.70 7.22
N VAL A 153 5.41 -4.12 7.26
CA VAL A 153 4.37 -3.72 6.29
C VAL A 153 3.66 -2.43 6.70
N CYS A 154 3.36 -2.27 7.99
CA CYS A 154 2.42 -1.25 8.45
C CYS A 154 3.06 0.00 9.05
N GLN A 155 4.29 -0.09 9.56
CA GLN A 155 4.99 1.01 10.21
C GLN A 155 6.07 1.61 9.30
N HIS A 156 6.40 2.88 9.53
CA HIS A 156 7.63 3.45 9.01
C HIS A 156 8.79 3.01 9.90
N LEU A 157 9.66 2.15 9.39
CA LEU A 157 10.82 1.63 10.10
C LEU A 157 12.08 2.37 9.63
N PRO A 158 12.71 3.20 10.47
CA PRO A 158 13.98 3.82 10.11
C PRO A 158 15.04 2.76 9.81
N MET A 159 15.92 3.02 8.83
CA MET A 159 17.01 2.10 8.49
C MET A 159 17.85 1.71 9.71
N SER A 160 18.09 2.61 10.67
CA SER A 160 18.83 2.31 11.91
C SER A 160 18.12 1.33 12.85
N LEU A 161 16.79 1.25 12.80
CA LEU A 161 16.02 0.26 13.53
C LEU A 161 16.11 -1.11 12.83
N ILE A 162 15.97 -1.12 11.50
CA ILE A 162 16.14 -2.33 10.69
C ILE A 162 17.56 -2.90 10.88
N ASP A 163 18.57 -2.04 10.91
CA ASP A 163 19.99 -2.40 11.07
C ASP A 163 20.28 -3.15 12.38
N ARG A 164 19.54 -2.79 13.44
CA ARG A 164 19.64 -3.41 14.76
C ARG A 164 18.88 -4.73 14.86
N HIS A 165 17.87 -4.94 14.01
CA HIS A 165 16.99 -6.13 14.03
C HIS A 165 16.88 -6.84 12.67
N PRO A 166 17.99 -7.15 11.98
CA PRO A 166 17.98 -7.63 10.60
C PRO A 166 17.46 -9.07 10.44
N GLU A 167 17.34 -9.83 11.53
CA GLU A 167 16.78 -11.20 11.51
C GLU A 167 15.29 -11.26 11.85
N ARG A 168 14.70 -10.12 12.24
CA ARG A 168 13.29 -10.07 12.69
C ARG A 168 12.38 -9.49 11.63
N VAL A 169 12.87 -8.49 10.91
CA VAL A 169 12.12 -7.82 9.85
C VAL A 169 11.79 -8.78 8.71
N ASP A 170 10.65 -8.53 8.08
CA ASP A 170 10.32 -9.15 6.79
C ASP A 170 11.02 -8.35 5.69
N TRP A 171 12.04 -8.95 5.06
CA TRP A 171 12.86 -8.27 4.06
C TRP A 171 12.11 -7.95 2.77
N THR A 172 11.12 -8.75 2.40
CA THR A 172 10.26 -8.45 1.25
C THR A 172 9.45 -7.20 1.56
N ALA A 173 8.79 -7.15 2.72
CA ALA A 173 8.05 -5.96 3.14
C ALA A 173 8.96 -4.73 3.30
N VAL A 174 10.14 -4.89 3.90
CA VAL A 174 11.13 -3.81 4.03
C VAL A 174 11.52 -3.26 2.67
N THR A 175 11.85 -4.12 1.71
CA THR A 175 12.26 -3.72 0.37
C THR A 175 11.12 -3.05 -0.41
N ARG A 176 9.87 -3.42 -0.15
CA ARG A 176 8.71 -2.92 -0.89
C ARG A 176 8.08 -1.65 -0.32
N HIS A 177 8.21 -1.42 0.98
CA HIS A 177 7.44 -0.39 1.68
C HIS A 177 8.28 0.64 2.42
N GLN A 178 9.55 0.35 2.72
CA GLN A 178 10.43 1.28 3.43
C GLN A 178 11.28 2.08 2.44
N VAL A 179 11.77 3.25 2.85
CA VAL A 179 12.68 4.05 2.02
C VAL A 179 14.11 3.66 2.33
N LEU A 180 14.78 2.97 1.40
CA LEU A 180 16.12 2.43 1.58
C LEU A 180 17.13 3.21 0.73
N SER A 181 18.32 3.44 1.29
CA SER A 181 19.44 3.95 0.51
C SER A 181 20.14 2.82 -0.24
N GLU A 182 20.76 3.12 -1.40
CA GLU A 182 21.56 2.15 -2.15
C GLU A 182 22.67 1.50 -1.31
N LEU A 183 23.30 2.26 -0.41
CA LEU A 183 24.32 1.72 0.51
C LEU A 183 23.73 0.70 1.49
N PHE A 184 22.51 0.95 1.97
CA PHE A 184 21.81 0.02 2.85
C PHE A 184 21.40 -1.26 2.11
N ILE A 185 20.92 -1.12 0.87
CA ILE A 185 20.60 -2.25 -0.01
C ILE A 185 21.86 -3.09 -0.28
N GLU A 186 23.02 -2.46 -0.52
CA GLU A 186 24.30 -3.17 -0.70
C GLU A 186 24.75 -3.91 0.56
N LYS A 187 24.59 -3.28 1.74
CA LYS A 187 24.90 -3.91 3.04
C LYS A 187 24.09 -5.19 3.23
N TYR A 188 22.81 -5.18 2.85
CA TYR A 188 21.88 -6.31 3.00
C TYR A 188 21.54 -7.02 1.69
N ARG A 189 22.49 -7.03 0.74
CA ARG A 189 22.29 -7.55 -0.62
C ARG A 189 21.84 -9.01 -0.71
N THR A 190 22.03 -9.81 0.33
CA THR A 190 21.60 -11.22 0.37
C THR A 190 20.20 -11.41 0.93
N LYS A 191 19.58 -10.35 1.46
CA LYS A 191 18.28 -10.40 2.12
C LYS A 191 17.19 -9.61 1.39
N VAL A 192 17.55 -8.48 0.79
CA VAL A 192 16.62 -7.66 0.01
C VAL A 192 16.03 -8.44 -1.17
N GLU A 193 14.79 -8.10 -1.51
CA GLU A 193 14.11 -8.64 -2.68
C GLU A 193 14.56 -7.88 -3.93
N TRP A 194 15.23 -8.56 -4.87
CA TRP A 194 15.86 -7.91 -6.03
C TRP A 194 14.98 -7.86 -7.27
N GLU A 195 14.09 -8.81 -7.42
CA GLU A 195 13.38 -9.12 -8.66
C GLU A 195 12.60 -7.91 -9.18
N THR A 196 11.90 -7.21 -8.28
CA THR A 196 11.06 -6.04 -8.58
C THR A 196 11.46 -4.80 -7.78
N ILE A 197 12.69 -4.73 -7.27
CA ILE A 197 13.14 -3.65 -6.37
C ILE A 197 12.93 -2.23 -6.94
N THR A 198 13.05 -2.08 -8.25
CA THR A 198 12.91 -0.80 -8.96
C THR A 198 11.48 -0.25 -8.96
N PHE A 199 10.46 -1.08 -8.68
CA PHE A 199 9.07 -0.64 -8.50
C PHE A 199 8.82 -0.04 -7.12
N HIS A 200 9.77 -0.20 -6.20
CA HIS A 200 9.58 0.14 -4.79
C HIS A 200 10.62 1.13 -4.27
N GLN A 201 11.81 1.12 -4.86
CA GLN A 201 12.94 1.96 -4.45
C GLN A 201 13.33 2.91 -5.56
N ARG A 202 13.66 4.15 -5.16
CA ARG A 202 14.26 5.14 -6.05
C ARG A 202 15.75 4.86 -6.19
N LEU A 203 16.12 4.25 -7.31
CA LEU A 203 17.50 3.78 -7.56
C LEU A 203 18.12 4.55 -8.73
N SER A 204 19.40 4.86 -8.63
CA SER A 204 20.15 5.47 -9.72
C SER A 204 20.36 4.49 -10.87
N GLU A 205 20.50 5.02 -12.09
CA GLU A 205 20.84 4.22 -13.27
C GLU A 205 22.15 3.45 -13.08
N ARG A 206 23.14 4.07 -12.41
CA ARG A 206 24.42 3.42 -12.10
C ARG A 206 24.22 2.17 -11.23
N PHE A 207 23.36 2.27 -10.23
CA PHE A 207 23.05 1.14 -9.35
C PHE A 207 22.34 0.02 -10.10
N ILE A 208 21.31 0.37 -10.87
CA ILE A 208 20.57 -0.60 -11.68
C ILE A 208 21.50 -1.28 -12.69
N ASN A 209 22.32 -0.52 -13.42
CA ASN A 209 23.30 -1.07 -14.36
C ASN A 209 24.23 -2.11 -13.70
N ARG A 210 24.67 -1.86 -12.47
CA ARG A 210 25.53 -2.78 -11.72
C ARG A 210 24.81 -4.08 -11.33
N HIS A 211 23.53 -4.02 -10.99
CA HIS A 211 22.78 -5.14 -10.39
C HIS A 211 21.64 -5.70 -11.26
N HIS A 212 21.45 -5.21 -12.48
CA HIS A 212 20.32 -5.56 -13.34
C HIS A 212 20.17 -7.07 -13.58
N ALA A 213 21.26 -7.85 -13.50
CA ALA A 213 21.22 -9.31 -13.62
C ALA A 213 20.34 -9.99 -12.55
N LYS A 214 20.13 -9.36 -11.40
CA LYS A 214 19.27 -9.85 -10.31
C LYS A 214 17.81 -9.40 -10.43
N MET A 215 17.53 -8.48 -11.35
CA MET A 215 16.20 -7.91 -11.56
C MET A 215 15.55 -8.64 -12.73
N SER A 216 14.37 -9.21 -12.52
CA SER A 216 13.57 -9.75 -13.63
C SER A 216 12.93 -8.61 -14.41
N PHE A 217 12.47 -7.57 -13.69
CA PHE A 217 11.77 -6.43 -14.27
C PHE A 217 12.36 -5.11 -13.77
N ILE A 218 12.35 -4.10 -14.65
CA ILE A 218 12.80 -2.75 -14.34
C ILE A 218 11.63 -1.78 -14.56
N SER A 219 11.26 -1.04 -13.52
CA SER A 219 10.23 0.00 -13.61
C SER A 219 10.65 1.11 -14.57
N ALA A 220 9.71 1.51 -15.42
CA ALA A 220 9.83 2.66 -16.31
C ALA A 220 9.10 3.90 -15.76
N GLU A 221 8.65 3.92 -14.50
CA GLU A 221 7.93 5.07 -13.94
C GLU A 221 8.86 6.26 -13.63
N GLU A 222 10.08 5.97 -13.17
CA GLU A 222 11.08 7.02 -12.93
C GLU A 222 11.70 7.48 -14.25
N LYS A 223 11.82 8.80 -14.48
CA LYS A 223 12.49 9.34 -15.67
C LYS A 223 13.94 8.83 -15.76
N ARG A 224 14.30 8.30 -16.93
CA ARG A 224 15.62 7.75 -17.25
C ARG A 224 16.21 8.40 -18.50
N SER A 225 17.51 8.24 -18.67
CA SER A 225 18.20 8.54 -19.90
C SER A 225 17.80 7.57 -21.00
N GLU A 226 17.72 8.06 -22.24
CA GLU A 226 17.41 7.25 -23.42
C GLU A 226 18.35 6.04 -23.56
N ALA A 227 19.64 6.23 -23.28
CA ALA A 227 20.64 5.16 -23.32
C ALA A 227 20.38 4.07 -22.25
N PHE A 228 19.85 4.44 -21.09
CA PHE A 228 19.47 3.47 -20.06
C PHE A 228 18.25 2.65 -20.51
N ILE A 229 17.20 3.31 -21.01
CA ILE A 229 16.01 2.64 -21.53
C ILE A 229 16.40 1.68 -22.65
N TYR A 230 17.20 2.12 -23.62
CA TYR A 230 17.72 1.26 -24.69
C TYR A 230 18.37 -0.03 -24.16
N THR A 231 19.17 0.11 -23.09
CA THR A 231 19.96 -1.00 -22.54
C THR A 231 19.08 -2.05 -21.88
N HIS A 232 18.01 -1.62 -21.20
CA HIS A 232 17.16 -2.48 -20.36
C HIS A 232 15.73 -2.64 -20.88
N LEU A 233 15.48 -2.27 -22.14
CA LEU A 233 14.15 -2.27 -22.75
C LEU A 233 13.47 -3.64 -22.68
N ASP A 234 14.25 -4.71 -22.74
CA ASP A 234 13.78 -6.10 -22.60
C ASP A 234 13.12 -6.35 -21.23
N LYS A 235 13.60 -5.70 -20.17
CA LYS A 235 13.09 -5.84 -18.79
C LYS A 235 12.01 -4.83 -18.41
N MET A 236 11.69 -3.87 -19.27
CA MET A 236 10.70 -2.83 -19.02
C MET A 236 9.39 -3.16 -19.73
N ASP A 237 8.25 -2.78 -19.19
CA ASP A 237 6.99 -2.86 -19.95
C ASP A 237 6.91 -1.76 -21.02
N ALA A 238 6.50 -2.09 -22.25
CA ALA A 238 6.51 -1.16 -23.38
C ALA A 238 5.52 -0.01 -23.20
N ALA A 239 4.31 -0.31 -22.68
CA ALA A 239 3.28 0.70 -22.44
C ALA A 239 3.75 1.71 -21.39
N SER A 240 4.33 1.20 -20.30
CA SER A 240 4.88 2.01 -19.20
C SER A 240 6.02 2.92 -19.66
N VAL A 241 6.90 2.45 -20.56
CA VAL A 241 7.95 3.29 -21.14
C VAL A 241 7.35 4.44 -21.95
N ILE A 242 6.36 4.18 -22.80
CA ILE A 242 5.69 5.22 -23.60
C ILE A 242 4.97 6.25 -22.71
N GLU A 243 4.30 5.80 -21.65
CA GLU A 243 3.55 6.67 -20.76
C GLU A 243 4.45 7.59 -19.93
N HIS A 244 5.59 7.06 -19.45
CA HIS A 244 6.38 7.74 -18.43
C HIS A 244 7.72 8.28 -18.90
N GLN A 245 8.23 7.90 -20.08
CA GLN A 245 9.53 8.34 -20.59
C GLN A 245 9.43 9.40 -21.68
N ASP A 246 10.53 10.11 -21.89
CA ASP A 246 10.61 11.14 -22.93
C ASP A 246 11.27 10.57 -24.19
N PHE A 247 10.65 10.79 -25.34
CA PHE A 247 11.17 10.38 -26.64
C PHE A 247 11.50 11.60 -27.50
N ARG A 248 12.70 11.58 -28.10
CA ARG A 248 13.14 12.65 -29.01
C ARG A 248 12.54 12.49 -30.40
N THR A 249 12.25 11.26 -30.81
CA THR A 249 11.77 10.94 -32.15
C THR A 249 10.61 9.98 -32.06
N ILE A 250 9.47 10.46 -32.52
CA ILE A 250 8.23 9.70 -32.65
C ILE A 250 7.78 9.89 -34.10
N ARG A 251 7.58 8.79 -34.82
CA ARG A 251 6.98 8.80 -36.16
C ARG A 251 5.56 8.29 -36.07
N SER A 252 4.64 8.99 -36.69
CA SER A 252 3.22 8.72 -36.58
C SER A 252 2.67 8.34 -37.94
N TYR A 253 2.18 7.11 -38.06
CA TYR A 253 1.59 6.55 -39.26
C TYR A 253 0.12 6.21 -39.01
N VAL A 254 -0.65 5.97 -40.07
CA VAL A 254 -2.05 5.57 -39.94
C VAL A 254 -2.22 4.32 -39.06
N PRO A 255 -1.46 3.23 -39.25
CA PRO A 255 -1.63 2.02 -38.44
C PRO A 255 -0.97 2.08 -37.06
N MET A 256 0.09 2.90 -36.87
CA MET A 256 0.92 2.84 -35.66
C MET A 256 1.72 4.12 -35.39
N ASP A 257 2.18 4.28 -34.15
CA ASP A 257 3.26 5.21 -33.76
C ASP A 257 4.55 4.42 -33.50
N VAL A 258 5.67 4.93 -34.00
CA VAL A 258 7.02 4.36 -33.84
C VAL A 258 7.83 5.27 -32.94
N TYR A 259 8.19 4.77 -31.76
CA TYR A 259 9.01 5.45 -30.77
C TYR A 259 10.45 4.96 -30.91
N VAL A 260 11.39 5.88 -31.10
CA VAL A 260 12.79 5.54 -31.37
C VAL A 260 13.65 5.71 -30.13
N LEU A 261 14.45 4.69 -29.82
CA LEU A 261 15.49 4.72 -28.79
C LEU A 261 16.86 4.53 -29.45
N SER A 262 17.81 5.40 -29.15
CA SER A 262 19.15 5.37 -29.74
C SER A 262 20.25 5.19 -28.70
N LYS A 263 21.25 4.36 -29.02
CA LYS A 263 22.46 4.21 -28.23
C LYS A 263 23.65 3.86 -29.12
N ASN A 264 24.67 4.72 -29.12
CA ASN A 264 25.93 4.51 -29.86
C ASN A 264 25.72 4.17 -31.35
N GLY A 265 24.76 4.83 -32.02
CA GLY A 265 24.45 4.61 -33.43
C GLY A 265 23.52 3.45 -33.73
N ARG A 266 23.19 2.59 -32.74
CA ARG A 266 22.19 1.53 -32.86
C ARG A 266 20.83 2.01 -32.38
N LYS A 267 19.76 1.47 -32.96
CA LYS A 267 18.39 1.82 -32.59
C LYS A 267 17.60 0.60 -32.12
N LYS A 268 16.61 0.89 -31.27
CA LYS A 268 15.53 -0.01 -30.87
C LYS A 268 14.25 0.78 -30.97
N TYR A 269 13.15 0.09 -31.19
CA TYR A 269 11.88 0.74 -31.44
C TYR A 269 10.78 0.15 -30.57
N ILE A 270 9.82 0.99 -30.23
CA ILE A 270 8.55 0.57 -29.65
C ILE A 270 7.46 1.00 -30.62
N LEU A 271 6.64 0.05 -31.04
CA LEU A 271 5.46 0.27 -31.87
C LEU A 271 4.25 0.34 -30.98
N LYS A 272 3.36 1.31 -31.23
CA LYS A 272 2.02 1.40 -30.63
C LYS A 272 1.00 1.40 -31.76
N PHE A 273 0.20 0.35 -31.88
CA PHE A 273 -0.80 0.23 -32.94
C PHE A 273 -2.07 1.04 -32.62
N LYS A 274 -2.72 1.60 -33.65
CA LYS A 274 -3.87 2.51 -33.53
C LYS A 274 -5.22 1.86 -33.82
N SER A 275 -5.24 0.67 -34.41
CA SER A 275 -6.46 0.00 -34.87
C SER A 275 -7.12 -0.85 -33.78
N HIS A 276 -8.45 -0.80 -33.71
CA HIS A 276 -9.34 -1.53 -32.80
C HIS A 276 -9.85 -2.87 -33.39
N ASP A 277 -9.25 -3.36 -34.49
CA ASP A 277 -9.75 -4.58 -35.12
C ASP A 277 -9.21 -5.83 -34.43
N ARG A 278 -10.14 -6.63 -33.92
CA ARG A 278 -9.94 -7.81 -33.07
C ARG A 278 -9.03 -8.84 -33.75
N SER A 279 -7.84 -9.09 -33.19
CA SER A 279 -7.24 -10.43 -33.07
C SER A 279 -5.90 -10.35 -32.33
N GLU A 280 -5.90 -10.63 -31.03
CA GLU A 280 -4.79 -11.19 -30.21
C GLU A 280 -3.35 -10.63 -30.30
N LEU A 281 -3.11 -9.48 -30.94
CA LEU A 281 -1.79 -8.82 -30.95
C LEU A 281 -1.70 -7.80 -29.81
N LEU A 282 -0.57 -7.80 -29.10
CA LEU A 282 -0.26 -6.80 -28.07
C LEU A 282 -0.37 -5.40 -28.69
N ASP A 283 -1.05 -4.46 -28.01
CA ASP A 283 -1.15 -3.04 -28.43
C ASP A 283 0.23 -2.38 -28.65
N TYR A 284 1.28 -3.01 -28.11
CA TYR A 284 2.66 -2.58 -28.15
C TYR A 284 3.58 -3.71 -28.60
N CYS A 285 4.54 -3.39 -29.47
CA CYS A 285 5.63 -4.30 -29.85
C CYS A 285 6.98 -3.61 -29.64
N LYS A 286 7.97 -4.33 -29.13
CA LYS A 286 9.37 -3.85 -29.06
C LYS A 286 10.13 -4.57 -30.15
N VAL A 287 10.80 -3.83 -31.01
CA VAL A 287 11.46 -4.39 -32.18
C VAL A 287 12.86 -3.83 -32.36
N ASP A 288 13.73 -4.61 -32.99
CA ASP A 288 15.00 -4.12 -33.51
C ASP A 288 14.86 -3.50 -34.92
N GLU A 289 16.00 -3.25 -35.57
CA GLU A 289 16.07 -2.62 -36.89
C GLU A 289 15.51 -3.54 -38.01
N GLU A 290 15.79 -4.84 -37.95
CA GLU A 290 15.36 -5.82 -38.96
C GLU A 290 13.84 -6.06 -38.84
N GLU A 291 13.37 -6.31 -37.63
CA GLU A 291 11.94 -6.51 -37.34
C GLU A 291 11.09 -5.28 -37.68
N LEU A 292 11.62 -4.06 -37.45
CA LEU A 292 10.92 -2.84 -37.86
C LEU A 292 10.79 -2.75 -39.38
N LEU A 293 11.85 -3.07 -40.13
CA LEU A 293 11.84 -3.03 -41.59
C LEU A 293 10.76 -3.96 -42.16
N GLU A 294 10.71 -5.21 -41.67
CA GLU A 294 9.71 -6.20 -42.08
C GLU A 294 8.28 -5.69 -41.82
N ILE A 295 8.00 -5.19 -40.61
CA ILE A 295 6.67 -4.66 -40.26
C ILE A 295 6.29 -3.46 -41.14
N LEU A 296 7.21 -2.54 -41.41
CA LEU A 296 6.90 -1.38 -42.25
C LEU A 296 6.61 -1.79 -43.70
N GLN A 297 7.31 -2.80 -44.23
CA GLN A 297 7.03 -3.37 -45.55
C GLN A 297 5.68 -4.08 -45.60
N GLU A 298 5.32 -4.85 -44.57
CA GLU A 298 4.01 -5.53 -44.49
C GLU A 298 2.83 -4.55 -44.54
N TYR A 299 2.99 -3.35 -43.98
CA TYR A 299 1.98 -2.30 -44.00
C TYR A 299 2.05 -1.38 -45.25
N GLY A 300 2.93 -1.67 -46.22
CA GLY A 300 3.09 -0.89 -47.45
C GLY A 300 3.60 0.54 -47.21
N LEU A 301 4.51 0.71 -46.25
CA LEU A 301 5.08 2.01 -45.88
C LEU A 301 6.47 2.27 -46.49
N GLU A 302 6.81 1.63 -47.61
CA GLU A 302 8.15 1.63 -48.21
C GLU A 302 8.66 3.04 -48.56
N GLU A 303 7.80 3.88 -49.14
CA GLU A 303 8.13 5.27 -49.47
C GLU A 303 8.51 6.10 -48.23
N VAL A 304 8.01 5.71 -47.06
CA VAL A 304 8.28 6.40 -45.78
C VAL A 304 9.54 5.85 -45.11
N ILE A 305 9.90 4.59 -45.35
CA ILE A 305 11.15 3.98 -44.84
C ILE A 305 12.36 4.77 -45.34
N GLU A 306 12.43 5.04 -46.64
CA GLU A 306 13.53 5.81 -47.26
C GLU A 306 13.68 7.21 -46.66
N LYS A 307 12.57 7.83 -46.23
CA LYS A 307 12.56 9.19 -45.71
C LYS A 307 12.83 9.24 -44.21
N ASP A 308 12.13 8.44 -43.43
CA ASP A 308 12.06 8.57 -41.98
C ASP A 308 13.07 7.65 -41.27
N PHE A 309 13.49 6.55 -41.92
CA PHE A 309 14.42 5.55 -41.42
C PHE A 309 15.41 5.03 -42.50
N PRO A 310 16.14 5.92 -43.21
CA PRO A 310 17.03 5.53 -44.31
C PRO A 310 18.11 4.53 -43.86
N GLU A 311 18.49 4.55 -42.59
CA GLU A 311 19.46 3.60 -42.02
C GLU A 311 19.04 2.12 -42.14
N LEU A 312 17.74 1.82 -42.18
CA LEU A 312 17.24 0.44 -42.24
C LEU A 312 17.53 -0.23 -43.58
N LEU A 313 17.76 0.55 -44.64
CA LEU A 313 17.97 0.05 -46.00
C LEU A 313 19.44 -0.22 -46.32
N VAL A 314 20.37 0.18 -45.46
CA VAL A 314 21.82 0.15 -45.72
C VAL A 314 22.48 -1.16 -45.23
N GLY A 315 21.72 -2.05 -44.56
CA GLY A 315 22.22 -3.26 -43.90
C GLY A 315 22.59 -4.44 -44.80
N GLU A 316 22.12 -4.54 -46.05
CA GLU A 316 22.40 -5.71 -46.91
C GLU A 316 23.77 -5.70 -47.62
N GLY A 317 24.59 -4.65 -47.45
CA GLY A 317 25.68 -4.35 -48.39
C GLY A 317 27.07 -4.09 -47.81
N SER A 318 27.50 -4.73 -46.72
CA SER A 318 28.86 -4.52 -46.19
C SER A 318 29.49 -5.78 -45.56
N LEU A 319 29.53 -6.87 -46.34
CA LEU A 319 30.53 -7.93 -46.20
C LEU A 319 31.18 -8.12 -47.57
N TYR A 320 32.29 -7.43 -47.80
CA TYR A 320 33.25 -7.75 -48.85
C TYR A 320 34.63 -7.98 -48.22
#